data_AF-D2BJG5-F1
#
_entry.id   AF-D2BJG5-F1
#
_cell.length_a   1.000
_cell.length_b   1.000
_cell.length_c   1.000
_cell.angle_alpha   90.00
_cell.angle_beta   90.00
_cell.angle_gamma   90.00
#
_symmetry.space_group_name_H-M   'P 1'
#
loop_
_entity.id
_entity.type
_entity.pdbx_description
1 polymer ?
#
loop_
_entity_poly.entity_id
_entity_poly.type
_entity_poly.pdbx_seq_one_letter_code
_entity_poly.pdbx_strand_id
1 'polypeptide(L)'
;MNLQENNNSPVVYPASGKTQDTGSCLKPIPLPIEGQTDEVEIALRERVKELNCMYGIFQLAERHHSSLNRFLFELVNFLPNAWQYPDITKAKIVFRGHLFLSTGFKISNWYQSSPVLLNGELMGECTIYYTEERPVVYEGPFLKEERILLNNVAVQIGNIAGRIAIDEELEEINRQLKLERQALQEANMALKVILSRGEAARQDIYNDINQNVDKILKPILLSLEAQLPPSQKIYTQLILSNLEDISSSFVTNLSGVCNCLSPVEIAVSNMVKNGLTTKEIASLRGVSPATINRHRENIRRKFKIVNQSVNLSTFLQSNLNILE
;
A
#
# COMPACT_ATOMS: atom_id res chain seq x y z
N MET A 1 -12.42 53.40 -56.59
CA MET A 1 -13.29 54.28 -57.37
C MET A 1 -14.71 53.87 -57.05
N ASN A 2 -15.44 54.74 -56.32
CA ASN A 2 -16.91 54.85 -56.19
C ASN A 2 -17.76 53.60 -55.89
N LEU A 3 -18.91 53.62 -55.23
CA LEU A 3 -19.76 54.53 -54.43
C LEU A 3 -20.87 53.56 -53.89
N GLN A 4 -21.44 53.77 -52.70
CA GLN A 4 -22.88 54.01 -52.44
C GLN A 4 -23.85 53.24 -53.38
N GLU A 5 -24.94 52.58 -52.96
CA GLU A 5 -25.88 52.83 -51.87
C GLU A 5 -27.07 51.83 -51.98
N ASN A 6 -27.82 51.73 -50.88
CA ASN A 6 -29.29 51.59 -50.79
C ASN A 6 -30.07 50.29 -51.07
N ASN A 7 -30.74 49.87 -49.99
CA ASN A 7 -32.19 49.62 -49.82
C ASN A 7 -32.92 48.67 -50.79
N ASN A 8 -33.39 47.53 -50.24
CA ASN A 8 -34.83 47.30 -50.02
C ASN A 8 -35.09 45.89 -49.45
N SER A 9 -35.83 45.84 -48.33
CA SER A 9 -36.56 44.64 -47.90
C SER A 9 -37.66 44.31 -48.91
N PRO A 10 -38.05 43.03 -49.03
CA PRO A 10 -39.30 42.64 -48.39
C PRO A 10 -39.31 41.22 -47.77
N VAL A 11 -40.28 41.07 -46.88
CA VAL A 11 -40.64 39.94 -46.01
C VAL A 11 -41.09 38.71 -46.79
N VAL A 12 -40.57 37.51 -46.43
CA VAL A 12 -41.23 36.20 -46.61
C VAL A 12 -40.80 35.23 -45.48
N TYR A 13 -41.76 34.75 -44.68
CA TYR A 13 -41.67 33.56 -43.81
C TYR A 13 -42.14 32.31 -44.61
N PRO A 14 -42.03 31.04 -44.14
CA PRO A 14 -41.38 30.46 -42.95
C PRO A 14 -40.47 29.24 -43.28
N ALA A 15 -39.66 28.76 -42.34
CA ALA A 15 -39.51 27.31 -42.09
C ALA A 15 -38.60 27.04 -40.87
N SER A 16 -39.16 26.23 -39.98
CA SER A 16 -38.53 25.49 -38.90
C SER A 16 -37.18 24.86 -39.24
N GLY A 17 -36.19 25.10 -38.39
CA GLY A 17 -34.96 24.34 -38.27
C GLY A 17 -34.50 24.35 -36.83
N LYS A 18 -34.68 23.23 -36.13
CA LYS A 18 -34.20 22.99 -34.77
C LYS A 18 -32.69 22.85 -34.80
N THR A 19 -31.97 23.60 -33.96
CA THR A 19 -30.71 23.16 -33.36
C THR A 19 -30.67 23.60 -31.91
N GLN A 20 -30.54 22.60 -31.04
CA GLN A 20 -30.52 22.71 -29.60
C GLN A 20 -29.26 23.42 -29.15
N ASP A 21 -29.42 24.51 -28.40
CA ASP A 21 -28.34 25.15 -27.67
C ASP A 21 -28.47 24.75 -26.20
N THR A 22 -27.43 24.08 -25.70
CA THR A 22 -27.34 23.57 -24.32
C THR A 22 -26.73 24.65 -23.44
N GLY A 23 -27.52 25.66 -23.12
CA GLY A 23 -27.15 26.76 -22.23
C GLY A 23 -28.19 26.96 -21.14
N SER A 24 -28.23 26.07 -20.14
CA SER A 24 -29.03 26.29 -18.93
C SER A 24 -28.34 27.33 -18.04
N CYS A 25 -28.52 28.60 -18.40
CA CYS A 25 -28.39 29.69 -17.44
C CYS A 25 -29.60 29.61 -16.50
N LEU A 26 -29.36 29.25 -15.25
CA LEU A 26 -30.35 29.39 -14.18
C LEU A 26 -30.71 30.87 -14.07
N LYS A 27 -31.85 31.26 -14.66
CA LYS A 27 -32.42 32.60 -14.50
C LYS A 27 -33.04 32.71 -13.11
N PRO A 28 -32.86 33.84 -12.40
CA PRO A 28 -33.61 34.12 -11.17
C PRO A 28 -35.11 34.09 -11.47
N ILE A 29 -35.89 33.47 -10.58
CA ILE A 29 -37.35 33.46 -10.65
C ILE A 29 -37.84 34.90 -10.39
N PRO A 30 -38.67 35.52 -11.26
CA PRO A 30 -39.17 36.88 -11.02
C PRO A 30 -40.11 36.92 -9.82
N LEU A 31 -39.92 37.89 -8.93
CA LEU A 31 -40.77 38.13 -7.76
C LEU A 31 -41.96 39.05 -8.11
N PRO A 32 -43.19 38.76 -7.64
CA PRO A 32 -44.32 39.68 -7.78
C PRO A 32 -44.20 40.89 -6.85
N ILE A 33 -44.74 42.03 -7.28
CA ILE A 33 -44.77 43.29 -6.53
C ILE A 33 -46.11 43.44 -5.79
N GLU A 34 -45.98 43.84 -4.51
CA GLU A 34 -46.94 44.48 -3.60
C GLU A 34 -48.06 43.68 -2.90
N GLY A 35 -48.03 43.74 -1.55
CA GLY A 35 -49.22 43.87 -0.71
C GLY A 35 -49.41 42.82 0.38
N GLN A 36 -49.04 43.17 1.63
CA GLN A 36 -49.24 42.40 2.89
C GLN A 36 -48.60 41.01 2.94
N THR A 37 -47.29 40.97 3.19
CA THR A 37 -46.58 39.72 3.49
C THR A 37 -46.99 39.22 4.87
N ASP A 38 -47.76 38.13 4.90
CA ASP A 38 -47.95 37.30 6.09
C ASP A 38 -46.58 36.99 6.71
N GLU A 39 -46.47 37.02 8.04
CA GLU A 39 -45.25 36.63 8.78
C GLU A 39 -44.68 35.28 8.30
N VAL A 40 -45.57 34.41 7.84
CA VAL A 40 -45.29 33.12 7.20
C VAL A 40 -44.49 33.27 5.90
N GLU A 41 -44.83 34.23 5.03
CA GLU A 41 -44.14 34.46 3.76
C GLU A 41 -42.71 34.96 3.97
N ILE A 42 -42.52 35.85 4.94
CA ILE A 42 -41.19 36.33 5.31
C ILE A 42 -40.34 35.19 5.88
N ALA A 43 -40.89 34.41 6.81
CA ALA A 43 -40.21 33.25 7.37
C ALA A 43 -39.83 32.21 6.29
N LEU A 44 -40.74 31.94 5.34
CA LEU A 44 -40.48 31.07 4.20
C LEU A 44 -39.35 31.60 3.31
N ARG A 45 -39.33 32.91 3.03
CA ARG A 45 -38.29 33.53 2.22
C ARG A 45 -36.91 33.39 2.86
N GLU A 46 -36.79 33.63 4.17
CA GLU A 46 -35.52 33.47 4.87
C GLU A 46 -35.07 32.00 4.91
N ARG A 47 -36.01 31.04 5.07
CA ARG A 47 -35.69 29.62 4.95
C ARG A 47 -35.19 29.22 3.56
N VAL A 48 -35.80 29.75 2.50
CA VAL A 48 -35.34 29.49 1.13
C VAL A 48 -33.92 30.02 0.92
N LYS A 49 -33.59 31.21 1.46
CA LYS A 49 -32.21 31.74 1.41
C LYS A 49 -31.22 30.84 2.15
N GLU A 50 -31.56 30.42 3.37
CA GLU A 50 -30.72 29.50 4.16
C GLU A 50 -30.43 28.21 3.38
N LEU A 51 -31.48 27.57 2.84
CA LEU A 51 -31.36 26.33 2.08
C LEU A 51 -30.53 26.51 0.81
N ASN A 52 -30.75 27.59 0.06
CA ASN A 52 -29.98 27.90 -1.14
C ASN A 52 -28.50 28.12 -0.82
N CYS A 53 -28.20 28.80 0.30
CA CYS A 53 -26.83 28.99 0.74
C CYS A 53 -26.16 27.66 1.10
N MET A 54 -26.81 26.85 1.95
CA MET A 54 -26.24 25.57 2.40
C MET A 54 -26.07 24.58 1.25
N TYR A 55 -27.04 24.52 0.33
CA TYR A 55 -26.94 23.70 -0.87
C TYR A 55 -25.83 24.17 -1.81
N GLY A 56 -25.68 25.50 -1.98
CA GLY A 56 -24.58 26.08 -2.76
C GLY A 56 -23.21 25.75 -2.17
N ILE A 57 -23.05 25.82 -0.84
CA ILE A 57 -21.83 25.40 -0.14
C ILE A 57 -21.50 23.95 -0.44
N PHE A 58 -22.50 23.06 -0.36
CA PHE A 58 -22.32 21.64 -0.64
C PHE A 58 -21.88 21.41 -2.10
N GLN A 59 -22.53 22.06 -3.08
CA GLN A 59 -22.11 21.96 -4.49
C GLN A 59 -20.69 22.46 -4.72
N LEU A 60 -20.30 23.58 -4.09
CA LEU A 60 -18.93 24.08 -4.18
C LEU A 60 -17.92 23.10 -3.56
N ALA A 61 -18.29 22.46 -2.45
CA ALA A 61 -17.47 21.47 -1.78
C ALA A 61 -17.29 20.17 -2.60
N GLU A 62 -18.28 19.77 -3.39
CA GLU A 62 -18.16 18.63 -4.30
C GLU A 62 -17.29 18.95 -5.52
N ARG A 63 -17.46 20.14 -6.11
CA ARG A 63 -16.66 20.58 -7.27
C ARG A 63 -15.18 20.70 -6.94
N HIS A 64 -14.86 21.16 -5.73
CA HIS A 64 -13.48 21.43 -5.29
C HIS A 64 -13.03 20.48 -4.17
N HIS A 65 -13.21 19.18 -4.37
CA HIS A 65 -12.86 18.15 -3.40
C HIS A 65 -11.35 18.06 -3.08
N SER A 66 -10.48 18.54 -3.99
CA SER A 66 -9.02 18.48 -3.83
C SER A 66 -8.35 19.85 -3.64
N SER A 67 -9.12 20.92 -3.42
CA SER A 67 -8.53 22.26 -3.24
C SER A 67 -9.33 23.14 -2.30
N LEU A 68 -8.92 23.16 -1.04
CA LEU A 68 -9.51 24.02 -0.02
C LEU A 68 -9.44 25.50 -0.42
N ASN A 69 -8.31 25.96 -0.97
CA ASN A 69 -8.13 27.36 -1.37
C ASN A 69 -9.12 27.76 -2.47
N ARG A 70 -9.37 26.88 -3.45
CA ARG A 70 -10.33 27.15 -4.53
C ARG A 70 -11.76 27.18 -4.00
N PHE A 71 -12.11 26.23 -3.13
CA PHE A 71 -13.38 26.21 -2.43
C PHE A 71 -13.64 27.52 -1.66
N LEU A 72 -12.69 27.95 -0.82
CA LEU A 72 -12.83 29.17 -0.01
C LEU A 72 -12.94 30.43 -0.86
N PHE A 73 -12.22 30.50 -1.98
CA PHE A 73 -12.31 31.62 -2.92
C PHE A 73 -13.68 31.69 -3.62
N GLU A 74 -14.25 30.57 -4.05
CA GLU A 74 -15.59 30.58 -4.64
C GLU A 74 -16.67 30.84 -3.58
N LEU A 75 -16.50 30.27 -2.39
CA LEU A 75 -17.39 30.48 -1.27
C LEU A 75 -17.48 31.97 -0.87
N VAL A 76 -16.34 32.66 -0.72
CA VAL A 76 -16.35 34.07 -0.31
C VAL A 76 -17.08 34.97 -1.34
N ASN A 77 -17.08 34.59 -2.61
CA ASN A 77 -17.83 35.31 -3.66
C ASN A 77 -19.31 34.90 -3.73
N PHE A 78 -19.65 33.71 -3.24
CA PHE A 78 -21.01 33.20 -3.20
C PHE A 78 -21.83 33.74 -2.02
N LEU A 79 -21.21 33.86 -0.83
CA LEU A 79 -21.89 34.24 0.41
C LEU A 79 -22.73 35.52 0.31
N PRO A 80 -22.30 36.62 -0.35
CA PRO A 80 -23.11 37.84 -0.47
C PRO A 80 -24.56 37.61 -0.93
N ASN A 81 -24.79 36.62 -1.80
CA ASN A 81 -26.12 36.33 -2.35
C ASN A 81 -27.12 35.79 -1.32
N ALA A 82 -26.65 35.34 -0.16
CA ALA A 82 -27.50 34.78 0.89
C ALA A 82 -27.96 35.80 1.93
N TRP A 83 -27.42 37.03 1.90
CA TRP A 83 -27.78 38.10 2.83
C TRP A 83 -28.94 38.96 2.30
N GLN A 84 -29.54 39.75 3.19
CA GLN A 84 -30.69 40.61 2.89
C GLN A 84 -30.39 41.63 1.77
N TYR A 85 -29.14 42.13 1.70
CA TYR A 85 -28.72 43.12 0.72
C TYR A 85 -27.49 42.66 -0.09
N PRO A 86 -27.64 41.73 -1.06
CA PRO A 86 -26.50 41.12 -1.76
C PRO A 86 -25.54 42.11 -2.42
N ASP A 87 -26.08 43.18 -3.02
CA ASP A 87 -25.29 44.15 -3.81
C ASP A 87 -24.25 44.91 -2.98
N ILE A 88 -24.56 45.14 -1.70
CA ILE A 88 -23.70 45.85 -0.74
C ILE A 88 -23.01 44.91 0.24
N THR A 89 -23.24 43.60 0.11
CA THR A 89 -22.63 42.60 0.98
C THR A 89 -21.24 42.23 0.48
N LYS A 90 -20.27 42.24 1.39
CA LYS A 90 -18.89 41.80 1.13
C LYS A 90 -18.47 40.78 2.18
N ALA A 91 -17.91 39.67 1.74
CA ALA A 91 -17.39 38.63 2.61
C ALA A 91 -15.85 38.64 2.65
N LYS A 92 -15.32 38.23 3.80
CA LYS A 92 -13.91 37.99 4.10
C LYS A 92 -13.82 36.66 4.84
N ILE A 93 -12.94 35.77 4.40
CA ILE A 93 -12.61 34.55 5.14
C ILE A 93 -11.11 34.58 5.43
N VAL A 94 -10.75 34.37 6.69
CA VAL A 94 -9.37 34.10 7.12
C VAL A 94 -9.32 32.66 7.56
N PHE A 95 -8.41 31.86 6.99
CA PHE A 95 -8.26 30.46 7.37
C PHE A 95 -6.80 30.04 7.30
N ARG A 96 -6.24 29.49 8.39
CA ARG A 96 -4.82 29.09 8.50
C ARG A 96 -3.86 30.18 7.98
N GLY A 97 -4.10 31.44 8.34
CA GLY A 97 -3.29 32.59 7.91
C GLY A 97 -3.50 33.05 6.47
N HIS A 98 -4.33 32.38 5.68
CA HIS A 98 -4.68 32.78 4.31
C HIS A 98 -5.92 33.67 4.31
N LEU A 99 -5.88 34.73 3.51
CA LEU A 99 -6.95 35.71 3.38
C LEU A 99 -7.69 35.55 2.05
N PHE A 100 -9.00 35.42 2.12
CA PHE A 100 -9.90 35.35 0.97
C PHE A 100 -10.90 36.49 1.02
N LEU A 101 -11.04 37.23 -0.08
CA LEU A 101 -11.91 38.41 -0.17
C LEU A 101 -12.89 38.27 -1.34
N SER A 102 -14.12 38.69 -1.10
CA SER A 102 -15.13 38.84 -2.14
C SER A 102 -14.78 39.96 -3.13
N THR A 103 -15.32 39.89 -4.34
CA THR A 103 -15.13 40.91 -5.37
C THR A 103 -15.61 42.30 -4.92
N GLY A 104 -14.80 43.33 -5.16
CA GLY A 104 -15.09 44.71 -4.77
C GLY A 104 -15.09 44.94 -3.25
N PHE A 105 -14.27 44.18 -2.51
CA PHE A 105 -14.21 44.24 -1.05
C PHE A 105 -13.92 45.65 -0.51
N LYS A 106 -14.72 46.07 0.46
CA LYS A 106 -14.54 47.31 1.23
C LYS A 106 -14.90 47.04 2.68
N ILE A 107 -14.09 47.56 3.59
CA ILE A 107 -14.34 47.48 5.04
C ILE A 107 -15.34 48.58 5.41
N SER A 108 -16.21 48.27 6.35
CA SER A 108 -17.14 49.21 6.96
C SER A 108 -17.28 48.91 8.46
N ASN A 109 -17.98 49.79 9.17
CA ASN A 109 -18.30 49.61 10.58
C ASN A 109 -19.46 48.62 10.81
N TRP A 110 -20.17 48.21 9.75
CA TRP A 110 -21.30 47.29 9.83
C TRP A 110 -20.84 45.90 9.40
N TYR A 111 -20.47 45.09 10.38
CA TYR A 111 -20.01 43.73 10.13
C TYR A 111 -20.46 42.74 11.20
N GLN A 112 -20.51 41.46 10.81
CA GLN A 112 -20.63 40.33 11.71
C GLN A 112 -19.53 39.31 11.39
N SER A 113 -18.91 38.72 12.42
CA SER A 113 -17.86 37.71 12.28
C SER A 113 -18.21 36.46 13.08
N SER A 114 -17.85 35.29 12.55
CA SER A 114 -18.00 34.00 13.23
C SER A 114 -16.70 33.19 13.16
N PRO A 115 -16.23 32.60 14.28
CA PRO A 115 -15.00 31.82 14.30
C PRO A 115 -15.16 30.51 13.53
N VAL A 116 -14.15 30.17 12.74
CA VAL A 116 -14.06 28.87 12.07
C VAL A 116 -13.23 27.94 12.94
N LEU A 117 -13.86 26.86 13.40
CA LEU A 117 -13.25 25.87 14.28
C LEU A 117 -12.99 24.57 13.54
N LEU A 118 -11.86 23.92 13.80
CA LEU A 118 -11.56 22.56 13.38
C LEU A 118 -11.19 21.75 14.62
N ASN A 119 -11.94 20.69 14.93
CA ASN A 119 -11.73 19.87 16.14
C ASN A 119 -11.69 20.68 17.45
N GLY A 120 -12.40 21.82 17.51
CA GLY A 120 -12.42 22.72 18.67
C GLY A 120 -11.30 23.77 18.70
N GLU A 121 -10.33 23.71 17.78
CA GLU A 121 -9.27 24.71 17.63
C GLU A 121 -9.68 25.83 16.68
N LEU A 122 -9.33 27.07 17.03
CA LEU A 122 -9.59 28.24 16.20
C LEU A 122 -8.65 28.25 14.99
N MET A 123 -9.21 28.01 13.81
CA MET A 123 -8.45 27.98 12.55
C MET A 123 -8.63 29.23 11.70
N GLY A 124 -9.60 30.07 12.04
CA GLY A 124 -9.94 31.22 11.21
C GLY A 124 -11.19 31.97 11.65
N GLU A 125 -11.63 32.87 10.79
CA GLU A 125 -12.89 33.61 10.93
C GLU A 125 -13.56 33.83 9.58
N CYS A 126 -14.89 33.82 9.57
CA CYS A 126 -15.72 34.23 8.44
C CYS A 126 -16.45 35.52 8.81
N THR A 127 -16.23 36.58 8.03
CA THR A 127 -16.76 37.91 8.30
C THR A 127 -17.57 38.43 7.12
N ILE A 128 -18.71 39.04 7.41
CA ILE A 128 -19.59 39.69 6.44
C ILE A 128 -19.70 41.18 6.78
N TYR A 129 -19.62 42.02 5.76
CA TYR A 129 -19.71 43.47 5.82
C TYR A 129 -20.87 43.96 4.95
N TYR A 130 -21.57 45.01 5.41
CA TYR A 130 -22.39 45.86 4.54
C TYR A 130 -21.66 47.15 4.25
N THR A 131 -21.51 47.52 2.97
CA THR A 131 -20.75 48.72 2.59
C THR A 131 -21.51 50.03 2.77
N GLU A 132 -22.80 49.97 3.09
CA GLU A 132 -23.70 51.11 3.29
C GLU A 132 -24.46 50.97 4.61
N GLU A 133 -24.87 52.10 5.18
CA GLU A 133 -25.72 52.13 6.36
C GLU A 133 -27.11 51.57 6.05
N ARG A 134 -27.65 50.80 7.01
CA ARG A 134 -28.97 50.18 6.94
C ARG A 134 -29.64 50.20 8.33
N PRO A 135 -30.98 50.12 8.41
CA PRO A 135 -31.71 50.15 9.68
C PRO A 135 -31.21 49.06 10.64
N VAL A 136 -31.11 49.40 11.92
CA VAL A 136 -30.71 48.43 12.96
C VAL A 136 -31.84 47.44 13.21
N VAL A 137 -31.52 46.14 13.24
CA VAL A 137 -32.49 45.05 13.44
C VAL A 137 -32.12 44.16 14.63
N TYR A 138 -31.04 43.37 14.54
CA TYR A 138 -30.62 42.47 15.62
C TYR A 138 -29.17 42.72 16.03
N GLU A 139 -28.25 42.67 15.08
CA GLU A 139 -26.85 42.99 15.32
C GLU A 139 -26.40 44.07 14.34
N GLY A 140 -26.60 45.33 14.73
CA GLY A 140 -26.58 46.41 13.75
C GLY A 140 -27.61 46.12 12.64
N PRO A 141 -27.26 46.21 11.36
CA PRO A 141 -28.22 46.01 10.27
C PRO A 141 -28.51 44.54 9.92
N PHE A 142 -27.92 43.58 10.64
CA PHE A 142 -28.09 42.15 10.35
C PHE A 142 -29.29 41.55 11.08
N LEU A 143 -29.93 40.56 10.45
CA LEU A 143 -31.02 39.77 11.02
C LEU A 143 -30.50 38.67 11.96
N LYS A 144 -31.37 38.14 12.83
CA LYS A 144 -31.01 37.01 13.70
C LYS A 144 -30.72 35.76 12.88
N GLU A 145 -31.48 35.54 11.83
CA GLU A 145 -31.35 34.45 10.87
C GLU A 145 -29.99 34.51 10.15
N GLU A 146 -29.53 35.71 9.78
CA GLU A 146 -28.22 35.92 9.15
C GLU A 146 -27.04 35.61 10.07
N ARG A 147 -27.18 35.91 11.37
CA ARG A 147 -26.20 35.51 12.38
C ARG A 147 -26.15 33.99 12.53
N ILE A 148 -27.31 33.33 12.55
CA ILE A 148 -27.40 31.86 12.59
C ILE A 148 -26.78 31.26 11.32
N LEU A 149 -27.10 31.81 10.15
CA LEU A 149 -26.54 31.39 8.86
C LEU A 149 -25.01 31.52 8.87
N LEU A 150 -24.45 32.65 9.32
CA LEU A 150 -23.00 32.85 9.38
C LEU A 150 -22.32 31.81 10.27
N ASN A 151 -22.90 31.50 11.43
CA ASN A 151 -22.37 30.48 12.32
C ASN A 151 -22.38 29.10 11.65
N ASN A 152 -23.47 28.76 10.95
CA ASN A 152 -23.57 27.51 10.21
C ASN A 152 -22.54 27.45 9.08
N VAL A 153 -22.33 28.55 8.35
CA VAL A 153 -21.29 28.67 7.31
C VAL A 153 -19.91 28.42 7.91
N ALA A 154 -19.58 29.04 9.05
CA ALA A 154 -18.29 28.87 9.71
C ALA A 154 -18.03 27.41 10.13
N VAL A 155 -19.06 26.73 10.65
CA VAL A 155 -19.00 25.29 10.97
C VAL A 155 -18.77 24.46 9.71
N GLN A 156 -19.48 24.73 8.61
CA GLN A 156 -19.31 24.00 7.36
C GLN A 156 -17.92 24.20 6.74
N ILE A 157 -17.37 25.42 6.82
CA ILE A 157 -15.99 25.68 6.39
C ILE A 157 -15.01 24.77 7.13
N GLY A 158 -15.14 24.67 8.46
CA GLY A 158 -14.31 23.80 9.29
C GLY A 158 -14.43 22.33 8.87
N ASN A 159 -15.66 21.83 8.73
CA ASN A 159 -15.91 20.43 8.35
C ASN A 159 -15.35 20.08 6.97
N ILE A 160 -15.58 20.94 5.97
CA ILE A 160 -15.10 20.72 4.60
C ILE A 160 -13.57 20.80 4.54
N ALA A 161 -12.96 21.76 5.24
CA ALA A 161 -11.50 21.85 5.35
C ALA A 161 -10.88 20.60 5.98
N GLY A 162 -11.51 20.08 7.04
CA GLY A 162 -11.08 18.82 7.66
C GLY A 162 -11.16 17.64 6.69
N ARG A 163 -12.28 17.52 5.96
CA ARG A 163 -12.48 16.46 4.96
C ARG A 163 -11.41 16.50 3.86
N ILE A 164 -11.20 17.67 3.23
CA ILE A 164 -10.22 17.84 2.15
C ILE A 164 -8.80 17.48 2.64
N ALA A 165 -8.42 17.89 3.85
CA ALA A 165 -7.11 17.56 4.40
C ALA A 165 -6.92 16.05 4.64
N ILE A 166 -7.96 15.35 5.12
CA ILE A 166 -7.93 13.90 5.29
C ILE A 166 -7.80 13.19 3.94
N ASP A 167 -8.56 13.65 2.94
CA ASP A 167 -8.52 13.05 1.59
C ASP A 167 -7.12 13.22 0.96
N GLU A 168 -6.51 14.40 1.07
CA GLU A 168 -5.14 14.66 0.61
C GLU A 168 -4.09 13.76 1.29
N GLU A 169 -4.20 13.58 2.62
CA GLU A 169 -3.29 12.72 3.40
C GLU A 169 -3.44 11.24 2.99
N LEU A 170 -4.69 10.77 2.83
CA LEU A 170 -4.97 9.40 2.38
C LEU A 170 -4.42 9.14 0.98
N GLU A 171 -4.54 10.08 0.06
CA GLU A 171 -3.97 9.95 -1.29
C GLU A 171 -2.45 9.80 -1.27
N GLU A 172 -1.74 10.60 -0.48
CA GLU A 172 -0.28 10.53 -0.39
C GLU A 172 0.18 9.23 0.28
N ILE A 173 -0.47 8.79 1.36
CA ILE A 173 -0.17 7.51 2.01
C ILE A 173 -0.38 6.34 1.04
N ASN A 174 -1.50 6.32 0.31
CA ASN A 174 -1.77 5.29 -0.68
C ASN A 174 -0.73 5.26 -1.80
N ARG A 175 -0.27 6.45 -2.23
CA ARG A 175 0.79 6.57 -3.23
C ARG A 175 2.10 5.96 -2.72
N GLN A 176 2.50 6.26 -1.49
CA GLN A 176 3.71 5.73 -0.87
C GLN A 176 3.63 4.21 -0.68
N LEU A 177 2.52 3.70 -0.14
CA LEU A 177 2.29 2.26 0.03
C LEU A 177 2.36 1.50 -1.30
N LYS A 178 1.85 2.09 -2.38
CA LYS A 178 1.91 1.48 -3.71
C LYS A 178 3.35 1.34 -4.21
N LEU A 179 4.18 2.37 -4.02
CA LEU A 179 5.60 2.35 -4.39
C LEU A 179 6.38 1.31 -3.57
N GLU A 180 6.19 1.29 -2.26
CA GLU A 180 6.85 0.33 -1.37
C GLU A 180 6.47 -1.11 -1.70
N ARG A 181 5.17 -1.37 -1.94
CA ARG A 181 4.68 -2.69 -2.35
C ARG A 181 5.31 -3.13 -3.67
N GLN A 182 5.47 -2.23 -4.63
CA GLN A 182 6.10 -2.54 -5.91
C GLN A 182 7.57 -2.91 -5.71
N ALA A 183 8.33 -2.12 -4.93
CA ALA A 183 9.73 -2.42 -4.62
C ALA A 183 9.90 -3.77 -3.91
N LEU A 184 9.02 -4.08 -2.95
CA LEU A 184 9.01 -5.38 -2.26
C LEU A 184 8.68 -6.53 -3.21
N GLN A 185 7.74 -6.34 -4.14
CA GLN A 185 7.42 -7.35 -5.14
C GLN A 185 8.62 -7.61 -6.07
N GLU A 186 9.29 -6.56 -6.54
CA GLU A 186 10.49 -6.67 -7.37
C GLU A 186 11.64 -7.38 -6.62
N ALA A 187 11.91 -7.01 -5.38
CA ALA A 187 12.92 -7.68 -4.55
C ALA A 187 12.59 -9.16 -4.32
N ASN A 188 11.34 -9.48 -4.00
CA ASN A 188 10.89 -10.88 -3.83
C ASN A 188 10.99 -11.68 -5.13
N MET A 189 10.69 -11.09 -6.28
CA MET A 189 10.87 -11.73 -7.59
C MET A 189 12.36 -11.99 -7.87
N ALA A 190 13.24 -11.00 -7.64
CA ALA A 190 14.67 -11.15 -7.82
C ALA A 190 15.24 -12.26 -6.92
N LEU A 191 14.81 -12.31 -5.65
CA LEU A 191 15.21 -13.38 -4.72
C LEU A 191 14.75 -14.76 -5.20
N LYS A 192 13.49 -14.89 -5.64
CA LYS A 192 13.00 -16.16 -6.20
C LYS A 192 13.85 -16.62 -7.39
N VAL A 193 14.17 -15.71 -8.31
CA VAL A 193 15.03 -16.01 -9.47
C VAL A 193 16.42 -16.47 -9.03
N ILE A 194 17.04 -15.78 -8.05
CA ILE A 194 18.36 -16.15 -7.51
C ILE A 194 18.31 -17.55 -6.86
N LEU A 195 17.27 -17.84 -6.07
CA LEU A 195 17.11 -19.14 -5.42
C LEU A 195 16.96 -20.27 -6.44
N SER A 196 16.06 -20.12 -7.41
CA SER A 196 15.87 -21.12 -8.47
C SER A 196 17.12 -21.33 -9.31
N ARG A 197 17.90 -20.27 -9.57
CA ARG A 197 19.18 -20.40 -10.26
C ARG A 197 20.22 -21.15 -9.42
N GLY A 198 20.25 -20.91 -8.11
CA GLY A 198 21.14 -21.63 -7.19
C GLY A 198 20.81 -23.13 -7.10
N GLU A 199 19.53 -23.47 -7.06
CA GLU A 199 19.05 -24.86 -7.07
C GLU A 199 19.41 -25.57 -8.38
N ALA A 200 19.15 -24.93 -9.53
CA ALA A 200 19.49 -25.48 -10.84
C ALA A 200 21.00 -25.73 -10.99
N ALA A 201 21.85 -24.75 -10.62
CA ALA A 201 23.29 -24.90 -10.69
C ALA A 201 23.81 -26.05 -9.80
N ARG A 202 23.20 -26.25 -8.62
CA ARG A 202 23.54 -27.38 -7.74
C ARG A 202 23.13 -28.71 -8.37
N GLN A 203 21.99 -28.75 -9.03
CA GLN A 203 21.51 -29.95 -9.74
C GLN A 203 22.40 -30.31 -10.93
N ASP A 204 22.90 -29.32 -11.66
CA ASP A 204 23.82 -29.54 -12.79
C ASP A 204 25.11 -30.21 -12.31
N ILE A 205 25.70 -29.69 -11.23
CA ILE A 205 26.89 -30.28 -10.59
C ILE A 205 26.63 -31.74 -10.17
N TYR A 206 25.45 -32.03 -9.61
CA TYR A 206 25.06 -33.40 -9.24
C TYR A 206 25.02 -34.32 -10.47
N ASN A 207 24.40 -33.87 -11.56
CA ASN A 207 24.31 -34.65 -12.79
C ASN A 207 25.70 -34.94 -13.37
N ASP A 208 26.60 -33.96 -13.34
CA ASP A 208 27.97 -34.11 -13.84
C ASP A 208 28.78 -35.11 -13.00
N ILE A 209 28.69 -35.02 -11.67
CA ILE A 209 29.38 -35.95 -10.76
C ILE A 209 28.89 -37.38 -10.97
N ASN A 210 27.57 -37.61 -11.02
CA ASN A 210 27.01 -38.95 -11.23
C ASN A 210 27.42 -39.51 -12.59
N GLN A 211 27.42 -38.68 -13.65
CA GLN A 211 27.88 -39.13 -14.96
C GLN A 211 29.35 -39.55 -14.93
N ASN A 212 30.22 -38.83 -14.21
CA ASN A 212 31.62 -39.21 -14.07
C ASN A 212 31.77 -40.53 -13.29
N VAL A 213 30.99 -40.73 -12.22
CA VAL A 213 30.96 -41.98 -11.46
C VAL A 213 30.51 -43.14 -12.34
N ASP A 214 29.37 -43.01 -13.02
CA ASP A 214 28.76 -44.08 -13.81
C ASP A 214 29.52 -44.39 -15.11
N LYS A 215 30.03 -43.37 -15.81
CA LYS A 215 30.64 -43.54 -17.14
C LYS A 215 32.16 -43.74 -17.10
N ILE A 216 32.84 -43.28 -16.04
CA ILE A 216 34.30 -43.32 -15.96
C ILE A 216 34.76 -44.24 -14.82
N LEU A 217 34.31 -43.99 -13.59
CA LEU A 217 34.84 -44.69 -12.42
C LEU A 217 34.29 -46.12 -12.29
N LYS A 218 32.98 -46.32 -12.49
CA LYS A 218 32.29 -47.60 -12.35
C LYS A 218 32.80 -48.66 -13.35
N PRO A 219 33.00 -48.36 -14.65
CA PRO A 219 33.57 -49.33 -15.59
C PRO A 219 34.99 -49.76 -15.21
N ILE A 220 35.82 -48.84 -14.73
CA ILE A 220 37.18 -49.14 -14.26
C ILE A 220 37.12 -50.08 -13.04
N LEU A 221 36.26 -49.79 -12.07
CA LEU A 221 36.10 -50.62 -10.87
C LEU A 221 35.55 -52.01 -11.19
N LEU A 222 34.57 -52.13 -12.08
CA LEU A 222 34.05 -53.42 -12.55
C LEU A 222 35.13 -54.23 -13.29
N SER A 223 35.97 -53.56 -14.10
CA SER A 223 37.09 -54.21 -14.77
C SER A 223 38.16 -54.71 -13.80
N LEU A 224 38.39 -53.97 -12.70
CA LEU A 224 39.30 -54.35 -11.61
C LEU A 224 38.73 -55.54 -10.82
N GLU A 225 37.43 -55.52 -10.49
CA GLU A 225 36.75 -56.61 -9.77
C GLU A 225 36.79 -57.94 -10.53
N ALA A 226 36.75 -57.90 -11.86
CA ALA A 226 36.86 -59.09 -12.71
C ALA A 226 38.24 -59.79 -12.61
N GLN A 227 39.29 -59.07 -12.24
CA GLN A 227 40.67 -59.57 -12.16
C GLN A 227 41.12 -59.96 -10.74
N LEU A 228 40.29 -59.69 -9.72
CA LEU A 228 40.65 -59.88 -8.31
C LEU A 228 40.18 -61.23 -7.72
N PRO A 229 40.94 -61.83 -6.78
CA PRO A 229 40.52 -63.01 -6.02
C PRO A 229 39.24 -62.77 -5.18
N PRO A 230 38.45 -63.83 -4.86
CA PRO A 230 37.17 -63.70 -4.17
C PRO A 230 37.25 -62.98 -2.80
N SER A 231 38.34 -63.15 -2.06
CA SER A 231 38.56 -62.51 -0.75
C SER A 231 38.77 -60.99 -0.81
N GLN A 232 39.11 -60.45 -1.98
CA GLN A 232 39.40 -59.02 -2.17
C GLN A 232 38.27 -58.26 -2.87
N LYS A 233 37.30 -58.97 -3.47
CA LYS A 233 36.12 -58.36 -4.14
C LYS A 233 35.25 -57.51 -3.20
N ILE A 234 35.29 -57.83 -1.90
CA ILE A 234 34.60 -57.07 -0.84
C ILE A 234 35.08 -55.60 -0.82
N TYR A 235 36.37 -55.34 -1.08
CA TYR A 235 36.91 -53.98 -1.09
C TYR A 235 36.43 -53.18 -2.30
N THR A 236 36.36 -53.78 -3.49
CA THR A 236 35.80 -53.14 -4.69
C THR A 236 34.32 -52.85 -4.52
N GLN A 237 33.55 -53.75 -3.92
CA GLN A 237 32.13 -53.53 -3.63
C GLN A 237 31.92 -52.41 -2.60
N LEU A 238 32.76 -52.34 -1.56
CA LEU A 238 32.75 -51.23 -0.61
C LEU A 238 33.07 -49.89 -1.27
N ILE A 239 34.06 -49.83 -2.16
CA ILE A 239 34.41 -48.58 -2.88
C ILE A 239 33.27 -48.15 -3.79
N LEU A 240 32.68 -49.09 -4.52
CA LEU A 240 31.59 -48.81 -5.46
C LEU A 240 30.33 -48.34 -4.71
N SER A 241 29.97 -49.00 -3.62
CA SER A 241 28.89 -48.58 -2.72
C SER A 241 29.16 -47.21 -2.08
N ASN A 242 30.39 -46.93 -1.63
CA ASN A 242 30.70 -45.61 -1.09
C ASN A 242 30.68 -44.51 -2.16
N LEU A 243 31.07 -44.80 -3.40
CA LEU A 243 31.00 -43.84 -4.50
C LEU A 243 29.56 -43.55 -4.89
N GLU A 244 28.70 -44.56 -4.96
CA GLU A 244 27.26 -44.39 -5.19
C GLU A 244 26.59 -43.63 -4.02
N ASP A 245 26.99 -43.89 -2.78
CA ASP A 245 26.52 -43.14 -1.61
C ASP A 245 26.99 -41.68 -1.63
N ILE A 246 28.25 -41.41 -2.00
CA ILE A 246 28.80 -40.04 -2.08
C ILE A 246 28.16 -39.25 -3.24
N SER A 247 27.91 -39.91 -4.36
CA SER A 247 27.33 -39.25 -5.54
C SER A 247 25.83 -39.03 -5.41
N SER A 248 25.11 -39.90 -4.68
CA SER A 248 23.68 -39.74 -4.36
C SER A 248 23.40 -38.77 -3.19
N SER A 249 24.25 -38.73 -2.16
CA SER A 249 24.04 -37.90 -0.96
C SER A 249 24.45 -36.43 -1.08
N PHE A 250 25.06 -36.03 -2.20
CA PHE A 250 25.58 -34.67 -2.42
C PHE A 250 24.48 -33.60 -2.49
N VAL A 251 23.26 -33.96 -2.91
CA VAL A 251 22.11 -33.03 -2.98
C VAL A 251 21.39 -32.89 -1.64
N THR A 252 21.44 -33.91 -0.78
CA THR A 252 20.55 -34.03 0.37
C THR A 252 21.23 -33.86 1.74
N ASN A 253 22.52 -34.20 1.92
CA ASN A 253 23.03 -34.42 3.29
C ASN A 253 24.34 -33.73 3.69
N LEU A 254 25.03 -33.01 2.81
CA LEU A 254 26.28 -32.33 3.22
C LEU A 254 26.06 -31.07 4.08
N SER A 255 24.86 -30.50 4.15
CA SER A 255 24.67 -29.18 4.77
C SER A 255 24.33 -29.17 6.26
N GLY A 256 23.68 -30.20 6.81
CA GLY A 256 23.11 -30.11 8.17
C GLY A 256 23.85 -30.91 9.24
N VAL A 257 24.22 -32.15 8.91
CA VAL A 257 24.59 -33.16 9.92
C VAL A 257 26.08 -33.53 9.84
N CYS A 258 26.68 -33.57 8.65
CA CYS A 258 28.10 -33.89 8.49
C CYS A 258 29.05 -32.80 9.05
N ASN A 259 28.57 -31.57 9.22
CA ASN A 259 29.35 -30.46 9.79
C ASN A 259 29.60 -30.58 11.31
N CYS A 260 28.93 -31.49 12.02
CA CYS A 260 29.12 -31.63 13.47
C CYS A 260 30.14 -32.73 13.85
N LEU A 261 30.51 -33.62 12.91
CA LEU A 261 31.41 -34.74 13.13
C LEU A 261 32.84 -34.43 12.64
N SER A 262 33.84 -34.90 13.39
CA SER A 262 35.23 -34.87 12.92
C SER A 262 35.47 -35.92 11.82
N PRO A 263 36.51 -35.77 10.99
CA PRO A 263 36.84 -36.76 9.94
C PRO A 263 36.94 -38.20 10.44
N VAL A 264 37.43 -38.38 11.68
CA VAL A 264 37.52 -39.69 12.33
C VAL A 264 36.15 -40.23 12.75
N GLU A 265 35.27 -39.36 13.23
CA GLU A 265 33.91 -39.75 13.62
C GLU A 265 33.04 -40.06 12.41
N ILE A 266 33.24 -39.38 11.27
CA ILE A 266 32.59 -39.71 9.99
C ILE A 266 32.97 -41.12 9.55
N ALA A 267 34.27 -41.44 9.54
CA ALA A 267 34.75 -42.77 9.16
C ALA A 267 34.19 -43.88 10.07
N VAL A 268 34.19 -43.67 11.39
CA VAL A 268 33.60 -44.63 12.34
C VAL A 268 32.09 -44.73 12.15
N SER A 269 31.39 -43.62 11.91
CA SER A 269 29.95 -43.62 11.68
C SER A 269 29.57 -44.41 10.42
N ASN A 270 30.33 -44.29 9.33
CA ASN A 270 30.10 -45.06 8.10
C ASN A 270 30.31 -46.57 8.32
N MET A 271 31.36 -46.95 9.05
CA MET A 271 31.59 -48.37 9.38
C MET A 271 30.48 -48.94 10.27
N VAL A 272 29.95 -48.15 11.21
CA VAL A 272 28.81 -48.56 12.04
C VAL A 272 27.51 -48.63 11.25
N LYS A 273 27.28 -47.71 10.30
CA LYS A 273 26.13 -47.74 9.36
C LYS A 273 26.14 -49.02 8.53
N ASN A 274 27.32 -49.47 8.08
CA ASN A 274 27.50 -50.69 7.30
C ASN A 274 27.53 -51.98 8.14
N GLY A 275 27.15 -51.92 9.43
CA GLY A 275 26.96 -53.10 10.27
C GLY A 275 28.23 -53.67 10.92
N LEU A 276 29.38 -52.99 10.83
CA LEU A 276 30.60 -53.46 11.49
C LEU A 276 30.52 -53.32 13.02
N THR A 277 31.01 -54.33 13.73
CA THR A 277 31.11 -54.35 15.18
C THR A 277 32.29 -53.51 15.69
N THR A 278 32.23 -53.07 16.95
CA THR A 278 33.33 -52.30 17.58
C THR A 278 34.68 -53.03 17.50
N LYS A 279 34.69 -54.36 17.58
CA LYS A 279 35.92 -55.16 17.51
C LYS A 279 36.49 -55.20 16.09
N GLU A 280 35.64 -55.33 15.08
CA GLU A 280 36.04 -55.28 13.67
C GLU A 280 36.57 -53.90 13.29
N ILE A 281 35.88 -52.83 13.70
CA ILE A 281 36.32 -51.44 13.46
C ILE A 281 37.66 -51.16 14.14
N ALA A 282 37.86 -51.68 15.36
CA ALA A 282 39.12 -51.51 16.11
C ALA A 282 40.28 -52.21 15.41
N SER A 283 40.07 -53.46 14.97
CA SER A 283 41.04 -54.22 14.18
C SER A 283 41.38 -53.52 12.86
N LEU A 284 40.35 -53.04 12.14
CA LEU A 284 40.50 -52.38 10.85
C LEU A 284 41.27 -51.06 10.94
N ARG A 285 41.14 -50.32 12.05
CA ARG A 285 41.79 -49.01 12.25
C ARG A 285 43.06 -49.05 13.08
N GLY A 286 43.51 -50.22 13.53
CA GLY A 286 44.71 -50.37 14.36
C GLY A 286 44.63 -49.64 15.70
N VAL A 287 43.44 -49.53 16.29
CA VAL A 287 43.21 -48.84 17.58
C VAL A 287 42.50 -49.75 18.57
N SER A 288 42.53 -49.39 19.86
CA SER A 288 41.85 -50.19 20.88
C SER A 288 40.32 -50.17 20.70
N PRO A 289 39.60 -51.26 21.06
CA PRO A 289 38.14 -51.27 21.08
C PRO A 289 37.53 -50.16 21.96
N ALA A 290 38.23 -49.77 23.03
CA ALA A 290 37.83 -48.66 23.91
C ALA A 290 37.83 -47.31 23.17
N THR A 291 38.79 -47.09 22.27
CA THR A 291 38.87 -45.89 21.43
C THR A 291 37.67 -45.79 20.48
N ILE A 292 37.26 -46.90 19.87
CA ILE A 292 36.07 -46.94 19.00
C ILE A 292 34.79 -46.69 19.80
N ASN A 293 34.65 -47.29 20.99
CA ASN A 293 33.52 -46.98 21.87
C ASN A 293 33.46 -45.50 22.25
N ARG A 294 34.60 -44.85 22.50
CA ARG A 294 34.64 -43.40 22.76
C ARG A 294 34.17 -42.58 21.56
N HIS A 295 34.58 -42.95 20.34
CA HIS A 295 34.09 -42.31 19.13
C HIS A 295 32.59 -42.53 18.92
N ARG A 296 32.07 -43.74 19.16
CA ARG A 296 30.63 -44.04 19.10
C ARG A 296 29.83 -43.20 20.11
N GLU A 297 30.35 -43.00 21.31
CA GLU A 297 29.71 -42.17 22.33
C GLU A 297 29.71 -40.68 21.97
N ASN A 298 30.81 -40.18 21.41
CA ASN A 298 30.87 -38.82 20.90
C ASN A 298 29.90 -38.59 19.75
N ILE A 299 29.79 -39.57 18.85
CA ILE A 299 28.79 -39.57 17.77
C ILE A 299 27.39 -39.51 18.39
N ARG A 300 27.04 -40.38 19.34
CA ARG A 300 25.75 -40.34 20.04
C ARG A 300 25.46 -38.98 20.70
N ARG A 301 26.46 -38.35 21.29
CA ARG A 301 26.36 -37.01 21.90
C ARG A 301 26.07 -35.93 20.87
N LYS A 302 26.78 -35.94 19.76
CA LYS A 302 26.62 -34.97 18.67
C LYS A 302 25.28 -35.14 17.94
N PHE A 303 24.76 -36.36 17.89
CA PHE A 303 23.41 -36.67 17.39
C PHE A 303 22.29 -36.55 18.43
N LYS A 304 22.60 -36.18 19.68
CA LYS A 304 21.63 -36.02 20.79
C LYS A 304 20.84 -37.29 21.14
N ILE A 305 21.43 -38.47 20.96
CA ILE A 305 20.81 -39.79 21.25
C ILE A 305 21.43 -40.52 22.45
N VAL A 306 22.11 -39.79 23.34
CA VAL A 306 22.82 -40.35 24.50
C VAL A 306 21.87 -41.09 25.45
N ASN A 307 20.69 -40.53 25.71
CA ASN A 307 19.72 -41.06 26.69
C ASN A 307 18.57 -41.83 26.04
N GLN A 308 18.71 -42.20 24.76
CA GLN A 308 17.68 -42.94 24.03
C GLN A 308 18.10 -44.40 23.89
N SER A 309 17.17 -45.33 24.08
CA SER A 309 17.38 -46.78 23.88
C SER A 309 17.47 -47.17 22.40
N VAL A 310 18.00 -46.28 21.55
CA VAL A 310 18.14 -46.50 20.11
C VAL A 310 19.55 -47.02 19.83
N ASN A 311 19.64 -48.07 19.02
CA ASN A 311 20.93 -48.58 18.53
C ASN A 311 21.52 -47.59 17.52
N LEU A 312 22.79 -47.24 17.70
CA LEU A 312 23.51 -46.33 16.81
C LEU A 312 23.52 -46.81 15.34
N SER A 313 23.63 -48.12 15.08
CA SER A 313 23.58 -48.63 13.70
C SER A 313 22.20 -48.44 13.08
N THR A 314 21.14 -48.80 13.80
CA THR A 314 19.76 -48.63 13.36
C THR A 314 19.41 -47.15 13.18
N PHE A 315 19.88 -46.28 14.07
CA PHE A 315 19.70 -44.83 13.95
C PHE A 315 20.40 -44.24 12.72
N LEU A 316 21.64 -44.67 12.46
CA LEU A 316 22.41 -44.26 11.28
C LEU A 316 21.91 -44.92 9.98
N GLN A 317 21.15 -46.01 10.06
CA GLN A 317 20.48 -46.58 8.90
C GLN A 317 19.13 -45.91 8.67
N SER A 318 18.36 -45.58 9.71
CA SER A 318 17.04 -44.95 9.56
C SER A 318 17.13 -43.46 9.27
N ASN A 319 17.77 -42.64 10.11
CA ASN A 319 17.84 -41.18 9.91
C ASN A 319 18.78 -40.76 8.76
N LEU A 320 19.56 -41.69 8.23
CA LEU A 320 20.42 -41.48 7.07
C LEU A 320 19.87 -42.17 5.80
N ASN A 321 18.79 -42.96 5.91
CA ASN A 321 17.95 -43.43 4.79
C ASN A 321 16.60 -42.70 4.67
N ILE A 322 16.17 -41.88 5.64
CA ILE A 322 14.93 -41.08 5.50
C ILE A 322 15.23 -39.85 4.64
N LEU A 323 15.57 -40.07 3.37
CA LEU A 323 15.47 -39.14 2.25
C LEU A 323 15.35 -39.98 0.95
N GLU A 324 14.49 -41.01 0.96
CA GLU A 324 13.84 -41.48 -0.28
C GLU A 324 12.75 -40.49 -0.71
#